data_AF-A0A7V5NUR2-F1
#
_entry.id   AF-A0A7V5NUR2-F1
#
_cell.length_a   1.000
_cell.length_b   1.000
_cell.length_c   1.000
_cell.angle_alpha   90.00
_cell.angle_beta   90.00
_cell.angle_gamma   90.00
#
_symmetry.space_group_name_H-M   'P 1'
#
loop_
_entity.id
_entity.type
_entity.pdbx_description
1 polymer ?
#
loop_
_entity_poly.entity_id
_entity_poly.type
_entity_poly.pdbx_seq_one_letter_code
_entity_poly.pdbx_strand_id
1 'polypeptide(L)'
;MDVEKKEIEYATIKKDLDNLTYDHDLARSVFLFHAPPYKSAHDRAALDGKMVAHAPLDVHVGSIAIKEFIEKKQPFITLHGHIHESSRITGLWHEMIGRTYTFSAAYDEKDLALVIFDLEEPSRAKRLIL
;
A
#
# COMPACT_ATOMS: atom_id res chain seq x y z
N MET A 1 -10.66 24.57 -0.15
CA MET A 1 -11.79 23.89 0.51
C MET A 1 -11.44 23.83 1.98
N ASP A 2 -12.10 24.64 2.79
CA ASP A 2 -11.98 24.57 4.24
C ASP A 2 -12.76 23.34 4.72
N VAL A 3 -12.04 22.28 5.06
CA VAL A 3 -12.59 21.13 5.76
C VAL A 3 -12.70 21.52 7.24
N GLU A 4 -13.89 21.46 7.82
CA GLU A 4 -14.08 21.83 9.22
C GLU A 4 -13.18 20.96 10.12
N LYS A 5 -12.48 21.55 11.09
CA LYS A 5 -11.50 20.85 11.97
C LYS A 5 -12.06 19.56 12.60
N LYS A 6 -13.36 19.51 12.84
CA LYS A 6 -14.07 18.36 13.43
C LYS A 6 -14.24 17.20 12.44
N GLU A 7 -14.33 17.48 11.13
CA GLU A 7 -14.37 16.43 10.10
C GLU A 7 -13.03 15.69 9.98
N ILE A 8 -11.90 16.39 10.17
CA ILE A 8 -10.57 15.77 10.14
C ILE A 8 -10.36 14.86 11.36
N GLU A 9 -10.86 15.25 12.54
CA GLU A 9 -10.67 14.50 13.79
C GLU A 9 -11.25 13.07 13.74
N TYR A 10 -12.34 12.87 13.00
CA TYR A 10 -13.01 11.58 12.86
C TYR A 10 -12.87 10.96 11.46
N ALA A 11 -12.01 11.52 10.61
CA ALA A 11 -11.73 10.97 9.29
C ALA A 11 -10.98 9.65 9.43
N THR A 12 -11.34 8.67 8.59
CA THR A 12 -10.63 7.39 8.54
C THR A 12 -10.46 6.98 7.09
N ILE A 13 -9.33 6.37 6.77
CA ILE A 13 -9.04 5.84 5.42
C ILE A 13 -10.20 4.96 4.92
N LYS A 14 -10.78 4.14 5.81
CA LYS A 14 -11.89 3.26 5.48
C LYS A 14 -13.13 4.04 5.03
N LYS A 15 -13.58 5.00 5.84
CA LYS A 15 -14.75 5.83 5.53
C LYS A 15 -14.53 6.65 4.27
N ASP A 16 -13.34 7.21 4.10
CA ASP A 16 -13.00 8.00 2.92
C ASP A 16 -13.00 7.14 1.65
N LEU A 17 -12.47 5.91 1.72
CA LEU A 17 -12.52 4.97 0.61
C LEU A 17 -13.93 4.48 0.30
N ASP A 18 -14.74 4.17 1.32
CA ASP A 18 -16.13 3.77 1.14
C ASP A 18 -16.93 4.89 0.46
N ASN A 19 -16.74 6.14 0.87
CA ASN A 19 -17.38 7.31 0.26
C ASN A 19 -16.88 7.56 -1.17
N LEU A 20 -15.57 7.51 -1.39
CA LEU A 20 -14.94 7.76 -2.69
C LEU A 20 -15.36 6.71 -3.74
N THR A 21 -15.66 5.48 -3.31
CA THR A 21 -15.85 4.33 -4.21
C THR A 21 -17.22 3.68 -4.11
N TYR A 22 -18.18 4.37 -3.49
CA TYR A 22 -19.48 3.81 -3.12
C TYR A 22 -20.17 3.08 -4.28
N ASP A 23 -20.29 3.73 -5.45
CA ASP A 23 -21.02 3.23 -6.63
C ASP A 23 -20.14 3.14 -7.89
N HIS A 24 -18.83 2.93 -7.70
CA HIS A 24 -17.88 2.85 -8.82
C HIS A 24 -17.40 1.42 -9.05
N ASP A 25 -17.44 0.97 -10.30
CA ASP A 25 -16.68 -0.20 -10.74
C ASP A 25 -15.20 0.14 -10.83
N LEU A 26 -14.41 -0.51 -9.98
CA LEU A 26 -12.97 -0.25 -9.84
C LEU A 26 -12.12 -1.16 -10.74
N ALA A 27 -12.72 -2.00 -11.57
CA ALA A 27 -12.01 -3.01 -12.36
C ALA A 27 -10.93 -2.47 -13.31
N ARG A 28 -10.97 -1.17 -13.64
CA ARG A 28 -9.97 -0.48 -14.48
C ARG A 28 -9.32 0.72 -13.77
N SER A 29 -9.45 0.80 -12.46
CA SER A 29 -8.97 1.93 -11.66
C SER A 29 -7.53 1.74 -11.17
N VAL A 30 -6.81 2.85 -11.06
CA VAL A 30 -5.48 2.90 -10.43
C VAL A 30 -5.60 3.75 -9.16
N PHE A 31 -5.20 3.19 -8.03
CA PHE A 31 -5.16 3.92 -6.76
C PHE A 31 -3.72 4.19 -6.32
N LEU A 32 -3.48 5.40 -5.84
CA LEU A 32 -2.21 5.78 -5.22
C LEU A 32 -2.43 5.95 -3.73
N PHE A 33 -1.79 5.09 -2.95
CA PHE A 33 -1.75 5.17 -1.49
C PHE A 33 -0.33 5.46 -1.05
N HIS A 34 -0.15 6.30 -0.03
CA HIS A 34 1.17 6.37 0.61
C HIS A 34 1.43 5.10 1.43
N ALA A 35 0.47 4.69 2.25
CA ALA A 35 0.60 3.50 3.10
C ALA A 35 0.41 2.19 2.29
N PRO A 36 1.19 1.14 2.60
CA PRO A 36 0.99 -0.18 2.04
C PRO A 36 -0.21 -0.92 2.69
N PRO A 37 -0.76 -1.96 2.05
CA PRO A 37 -1.79 -2.79 2.66
C PRO A 37 -1.20 -3.63 3.79
N TYR A 38 -1.97 -3.82 4.87
CA TYR A 38 -1.58 -4.68 5.98
C TYR A 38 -1.32 -6.13 5.54
N LYS A 39 -0.27 -6.77 6.09
CA LYS A 39 0.15 -8.14 5.75
C LYS A 39 0.35 -8.31 4.24
N SER A 40 1.19 -7.44 3.70
CA SER A 40 1.64 -7.44 2.32
C SER A 40 3.16 -7.57 2.28
N ALA A 41 3.72 -7.76 1.10
CA ALA A 41 5.16 -7.69 0.93
C ALA A 41 5.71 -6.26 1.13
N HIS A 42 4.82 -5.25 1.08
CA HIS A 42 5.16 -3.82 1.09
C HIS A 42 5.08 -3.18 2.47
N ASP A 43 4.68 -3.92 3.51
CA ASP A 43 4.46 -3.37 4.86
C ASP A 43 5.28 -4.01 5.97
N ARG A 44 6.30 -4.80 5.60
CA ARG A 44 7.20 -5.43 6.56
C ARG A 44 8.26 -4.44 7.06
N ALA A 45 8.27 -4.18 8.35
CA ALA A 45 9.27 -3.37 9.03
C ALA A 45 10.31 -4.25 9.74
N ALA A 46 11.52 -3.74 9.95
CA ALA A 46 12.64 -4.39 10.63
C ALA A 46 12.43 -4.41 12.16
N LEU A 47 11.33 -5.04 12.58
CA LEU A 47 10.89 -5.17 13.97
C LEU A 47 11.06 -6.58 14.53
N ASP A 48 11.65 -7.51 13.76
CA ASP A 48 11.90 -8.88 14.20
C ASP A 48 12.65 -8.90 15.55
N GLY A 49 12.12 -9.65 16.52
CA GLY A 49 12.70 -9.78 17.86
C GLY A 49 12.53 -8.57 18.78
N LYS A 50 11.86 -7.48 18.34
CA LYS A 50 11.59 -6.31 19.20
C LYS A 50 10.32 -6.52 20.03
N MET A 51 10.34 -5.99 21.26
CA MET A 51 9.24 -6.12 22.21
C MET A 51 8.96 -4.79 22.91
N VAL A 52 7.70 -4.53 23.27
CA VAL A 52 7.26 -3.41 24.11
C VAL A 52 6.37 -3.95 25.22
N ALA A 53 6.64 -3.58 26.47
CA ALA A 53 5.90 -4.06 27.64
C ALA A 53 5.74 -5.60 27.69
N HIS A 54 6.81 -6.34 27.35
CA HIS A 54 6.84 -7.80 27.26
C HIS A 54 5.94 -8.43 26.17
N ALA A 55 5.36 -7.63 25.28
CA ALA A 55 4.67 -8.11 24.09
C ALA A 55 5.56 -7.95 22.84
N PRO A 56 5.61 -8.95 21.93
CA PRO A 56 6.30 -8.81 20.65
C PRO A 56 5.61 -7.75 19.78
N LEU A 57 6.40 -7.00 19.01
CA LEU A 57 5.86 -6.07 18.03
C LEU A 57 5.35 -6.82 16.79
N ASP A 58 4.27 -6.31 16.18
CA ASP A 58 3.87 -6.74 14.84
C ASP A 58 4.90 -6.21 13.84
N VAL A 59 5.38 -7.10 12.96
CA VAL A 59 6.33 -6.74 11.89
C VAL A 59 5.61 -6.15 10.68
N HIS A 60 4.28 -6.31 10.60
CA HIS A 60 3.43 -5.71 9.59
C HIS A 60 2.82 -4.42 10.12
N VAL A 61 3.12 -3.30 9.45
CA VAL A 61 2.73 -1.96 9.89
C VAL A 61 1.86 -1.23 8.86
N GLY A 62 1.32 -1.98 7.88
CA GLY A 62 0.46 -1.44 6.83
C GLY A 62 -0.96 -1.14 7.30
N SER A 63 -1.74 -0.56 6.39
CA SER A 63 -3.13 -0.20 6.67
C SER A 63 -4.08 -1.38 6.46
N ILE A 64 -4.78 -1.77 7.52
CA ILE A 64 -5.85 -2.77 7.48
C ILE A 64 -6.98 -2.29 6.56
N ALA A 65 -7.33 -1.00 6.62
CA ALA A 65 -8.37 -0.43 5.77
C ALA A 65 -8.04 -0.53 4.27
N ILE A 66 -6.77 -0.32 3.90
CA ILE A 66 -6.32 -0.47 2.50
C ILE A 66 -6.36 -1.94 2.08
N LYS A 67 -5.95 -2.87 2.97
CA LYS A 67 -6.03 -4.31 2.70
C LYS A 67 -7.47 -4.75 2.45
N GLU A 68 -8.39 -4.43 3.37
CA GLU A 68 -9.82 -4.73 3.25
C GLU A 68 -10.42 -4.12 1.98
N PHE A 69 -10.04 -2.88 1.65
CA PHE A 69 -10.48 -2.20 0.44
C PHE A 69 -10.04 -2.94 -0.82
N ILE A 70 -8.74 -3.30 -0.93
CA ILE A 70 -8.22 -4.02 -2.09
C ILE A 70 -8.93 -5.38 -2.22
N GLU A 71 -9.03 -6.13 -1.12
CA GLU A 71 -9.69 -7.44 -1.11
C GLU A 71 -11.15 -7.36 -1.56
N LYS A 72 -11.91 -6.40 -1.05
CA LYS A 72 -13.34 -6.24 -1.33
C LYS A 72 -13.64 -5.63 -2.69
N LYS A 73 -12.92 -4.56 -3.06
CA LYS A 73 -13.25 -3.74 -4.24
C LYS A 73 -12.42 -4.11 -5.48
N GLN A 74 -11.32 -4.84 -5.31
CA GLN A 74 -10.47 -5.36 -6.39
C GLN A 74 -10.17 -4.31 -7.49
N PRO A 75 -9.57 -3.15 -7.14
CA PRO A 75 -9.11 -2.18 -8.14
C PRO A 75 -8.09 -2.83 -9.08
N PHE A 76 -7.82 -2.22 -10.24
CA PHE A 76 -6.90 -2.84 -11.19
C PHE A 76 -5.45 -2.80 -10.69
N ILE A 77 -5.01 -1.63 -10.23
CA ILE A 77 -3.64 -1.39 -9.75
C ILE A 77 -3.69 -0.54 -8.48
N THR A 78 -2.83 -0.85 -7.52
CA THR A 78 -2.53 0.03 -6.40
C THR A 78 -1.04 0.30 -6.28
N LEU A 79 -0.69 1.54 -5.96
CA LEU A 79 0.67 2.03 -5.81
C LEU A 79 0.89 2.42 -4.34
N HIS A 80 2.07 2.06 -3.79
CA HIS A 80 2.39 2.19 -2.37
C HIS A 80 3.80 2.74 -2.11
N GLY A 81 4.01 3.22 -0.87
CA GLY A 81 5.28 3.72 -0.36
C GLY A 81 5.47 3.41 1.13
N HIS A 82 5.94 4.41 1.88
CA HIS A 82 6.00 4.47 3.35
C HIS A 82 7.01 3.55 4.06
N ILE A 83 7.00 2.23 3.80
CA ILE A 83 7.89 1.28 4.50
C ILE A 83 9.06 0.91 3.59
N HIS A 84 10.12 1.72 3.66
CA HIS A 84 11.24 1.70 2.73
C HIS A 84 12.02 0.37 2.75
N GLU A 85 12.17 -0.21 3.95
CA GLU A 85 12.91 -1.44 4.20
C GLU A 85 12.17 -2.71 3.77
N SER A 86 10.87 -2.63 3.49
CA SER A 86 10.07 -3.81 3.16
C SER A 86 10.62 -4.56 1.97
N SER A 87 10.98 -3.87 0.89
CA SER A 87 11.45 -4.53 -0.32
C SER A 87 12.81 -5.22 -0.15
N ARG A 88 13.70 -4.70 0.72
CA ARG A 88 14.93 -5.39 1.11
C ARG A 88 14.64 -6.63 1.98
N ILE A 89 13.67 -6.53 2.89
CA ILE A 89 13.33 -7.61 3.83
C ILE A 89 12.57 -8.75 3.15
N THR A 90 11.62 -8.44 2.27
CA THR A 90 10.74 -9.41 1.60
C THR A 90 11.29 -9.88 0.25
N GLY A 91 12.20 -9.12 -0.35
CA GLY A 91 12.70 -9.35 -1.70
C GLY A 91 11.69 -9.00 -2.80
N LEU A 92 10.53 -8.45 -2.44
CA LEU A 92 9.44 -8.15 -3.35
C LEU A 92 9.12 -6.66 -3.32
N TRP A 93 8.94 -6.09 -4.51
CA TRP A 93 8.47 -4.72 -4.72
C TRP A 93 7.12 -4.68 -5.44
N HIS A 94 6.63 -5.85 -5.85
CA HIS A 94 5.29 -6.04 -6.36
C HIS A 94 4.72 -7.37 -5.89
N GLU A 95 3.39 -7.46 -5.84
CA GLU A 95 2.66 -8.70 -5.63
C GLU A 95 1.26 -8.58 -6.25
N MET A 96 0.43 -9.61 -6.06
CA MET A 96 -1.00 -9.56 -6.37
C MET A 96 -1.82 -9.85 -5.12
N ILE A 97 -2.85 -9.04 -4.88
CA ILE A 97 -3.88 -9.32 -3.88
C ILE A 97 -5.20 -9.59 -4.64
N GLY A 98 -5.59 -10.86 -4.72
CA GLY A 98 -6.64 -11.29 -5.63
C GLY A 98 -6.20 -11.06 -7.09
N ARG A 99 -6.91 -10.17 -7.80
CA ARG A 99 -6.63 -9.73 -9.18
C ARG A 99 -6.01 -8.33 -9.27
N THR A 100 -5.78 -7.69 -8.13
CA THR A 100 -5.18 -6.35 -8.06
C THR A 100 -3.66 -6.46 -8.12
N TYR A 101 -3.01 -5.75 -9.04
CA TYR A 101 -1.55 -5.58 -9.01
C TYR A 101 -1.19 -4.53 -7.96
N THR A 102 -0.31 -4.88 -7.02
CA THR A 102 0.16 -3.94 -6.01
C THR A 102 1.66 -3.70 -6.20
N PHE A 103 2.03 -2.44 -6.41
CA PHE A 103 3.41 -2.02 -6.62
C PHE A 103 3.88 -1.09 -5.51
N SER A 104 5.14 -1.20 -5.13
CA SER A 104 5.79 -0.29 -4.18
C SER A 104 7.07 0.30 -4.76
N ALA A 105 7.18 1.62 -4.67
CA ALA A 105 8.41 2.36 -4.93
C ALA A 105 9.18 2.67 -3.64
N ALA A 106 8.76 2.15 -2.48
CA ALA A 106 9.48 2.32 -1.22
C ALA A 106 10.84 1.60 -1.30
N TYR A 107 11.92 2.33 -0.96
CA TYR A 107 13.28 1.83 -1.04
C TYR A 107 14.15 2.48 0.03
N ASP A 108 14.95 1.68 0.73
CA ASP A 108 15.71 2.09 1.92
C ASP A 108 17.15 2.53 1.66
N GLU A 109 17.56 2.59 0.39
CA GLU A 109 18.84 3.14 -0.03
C GLU A 109 18.70 4.59 -0.52
N LYS A 110 19.84 5.21 -0.87
CA LYS A 110 19.91 6.61 -1.31
C LYS A 110 19.39 6.84 -2.72
N ASP A 111 19.34 5.78 -3.52
CA ASP A 111 18.96 5.82 -4.93
C ASP A 111 17.44 6.00 -5.09
N LEU A 112 17.01 6.51 -6.25
CA LEU A 112 15.60 6.67 -6.56
C LEU A 112 15.03 5.37 -7.13
N ALA A 113 14.01 4.82 -6.47
CA ALA A 113 13.22 3.72 -7.02
C ALA A 113 12.05 4.25 -7.87
N LEU A 114 12.01 3.86 -9.14
CA LEU A 114 10.96 4.19 -10.09
C LEU A 114 10.21 2.92 -10.51
N VAL A 115 8.89 2.90 -10.36
CA VAL A 115 8.05 1.84 -10.92
C VAL A 115 7.47 2.32 -12.25
N ILE A 116 7.73 1.56 -13.31
CA ILE A 116 7.20 1.79 -14.66
C ILE A 116 6.31 0.60 -15.02
N PHE A 117 5.09 0.86 -15.48
CA PHE A 117 4.16 -0.16 -15.94
C PHE A 117 3.35 0.33 -17.14
N ASP A 118 2.93 -0.62 -17.97
CA ASP A 118 1.92 -0.42 -19.00
C ASP A 118 0.54 -0.82 -18.43
N LEU A 119 -0.51 -0.05 -18.72
CA LEU A 119 -1.88 -0.38 -18.31
C LEU A 119 -2.43 -1.59 -19.05
N GLU A 120 -1.95 -1.89 -20.25
CA GLU A 120 -2.38 -3.07 -21.01
C GLU A 120 -1.65 -4.34 -20.54
N GLU A 121 -0.43 -4.21 -20.00
CA GLU A 121 0.40 -5.33 -19.56
C GLU A 121 1.11 -5.07 -18.21
N PRO A 122 0.37 -4.85 -17.11
CA PRO A 122 0.95 -4.50 -15.81
C PRO A 122 1.83 -5.60 -15.21
N SER A 123 1.65 -6.86 -15.64
CA SER A 123 2.53 -7.97 -15.24
C SER A 123 3.99 -7.80 -15.69
N ARG A 124 4.26 -6.93 -16.68
CA ARG A 124 5.61 -6.57 -17.13
C ARG A 124 6.16 -5.30 -16.50
N ALA A 125 5.54 -4.84 -15.40
CA ALA A 125 6.06 -3.72 -14.64
C ALA A 125 7.56 -3.93 -14.30
N LYS A 126 8.30 -2.83 -14.25
CA LYS A 126 9.71 -2.82 -13.89
C LYS A 126 9.95 -1.82 -12.77
N ARG A 127 10.88 -2.15 -11.88
CA ARG A 127 11.46 -1.21 -10.92
C ARG A 127 12.88 -0.87 -11.33
N LEU A 128 13.13 0.41 -11.59
CA LEU A 128 14.46 0.95 -11.85
C LEU A 128 15.00 1.60 -10.58
N ILE A 129 16.29 1.41 -10.32
CA ILE A 129 17.02 2.08 -9.25
C ILE A 129 18.01 3.03 -9.93
N LEU A 130 17.91 4.33 -9.64
CA LEU A 130 18.62 5.42 -10.32
C LEU A 130 19.54 6.19 -9.40
#